data_AF-A0A971SLJ0-F1
#
_entry.id   AF-A0A971SLJ0-F1
#
_cell.length_a   1.000
_cell.length_b   1.000
_cell.length_c   1.000
_cell.angle_alpha   90.00
_cell.angle_beta   90.00
_cell.angle_gamma   90.00
#
_symmetry.space_group_name_H-M   'P 1'
#
loop_
_entity.id
_entity.type
_entity.pdbx_description
1 polymer ?
#
loop_
_entity_poly.entity_id
_entity_poly.type
_entity_poly.pdbx_seq_one_letter_code
_entity_poly.pdbx_strand_id
1 'polypeptide(L)'
;MLLVGNGKLITRDPDMPFIPDGCAAVRGSAIFMVGTTSELRGRYPEAEFIDAKGGLIMPGFINSHMHFYSTFSRGMTPPGEPAKDFSQVLERLWWKLDKALTLKDTYYSTMTALVDCIKCGCT
;
A
#
# COMPACT_ATOMS: atom_id res chain seq x y z
N MET A 1 -22.84 3.83 3.94
CA MET A 1 -22.09 2.72 4.58
C MET A 1 -21.57 1.85 3.46
N LEU A 2 -20.33 1.39 3.54
CA LEU A 2 -19.75 0.45 2.57
C LEU A 2 -19.54 -0.91 3.24
N LEU A 3 -19.86 -1.98 2.55
CA LEU A 3 -19.55 -3.35 2.93
C LEU A 3 -18.55 -3.91 1.92
N VAL A 4 -17.42 -4.43 2.40
CA VAL A 4 -16.50 -5.24 1.59
C VAL A 4 -16.60 -6.66 2.11
N GLY A 5 -17.13 -7.60 1.33
CA GLY A 5 -17.45 -8.94 1.83
C GLY A 5 -17.28 -10.03 0.79
N ASN A 6 -17.77 -11.22 1.14
CA ASN A 6 -17.59 -12.45 0.36
C ASN A 6 -16.09 -12.77 0.14
N GLY A 7 -15.27 -12.57 1.16
CA GLY A 7 -13.83 -12.82 1.12
C GLY A 7 -13.30 -13.39 2.42
N LYS A 8 -12.06 -13.87 2.37
CA LYS A 8 -11.31 -14.34 3.53
C LYS A 8 -10.79 -13.13 4.30
N LEU A 9 -11.31 -12.84 5.49
CA LEU A 9 -10.97 -11.62 6.22
C LEU A 9 -9.92 -11.88 7.30
N ILE A 10 -8.81 -11.15 7.24
CA ILE A 10 -7.79 -11.07 8.27
C ILE A 10 -8.02 -9.79 9.08
N THR A 11 -8.33 -9.93 10.36
CA THR A 11 -8.71 -8.78 11.22
C THR A 11 -7.51 -8.16 11.94
N ARG A 12 -6.45 -8.96 12.17
CA ARG A 12 -5.34 -8.65 13.11
C ARG A 12 -5.79 -8.48 14.58
N ASP A 13 -7.02 -8.88 14.91
CA ASP A 13 -7.52 -9.01 16.27
C ASP A 13 -7.09 -10.38 16.84
N PRO A 14 -6.38 -10.45 17.99
CA PRO A 14 -6.01 -11.72 18.62
C PRO A 14 -7.20 -12.62 18.96
N ASP A 15 -8.37 -12.05 19.30
CA ASP A 15 -9.55 -12.82 19.71
C ASP A 15 -10.34 -13.36 18.51
N MET A 16 -10.20 -12.72 17.36
CA MET A 16 -10.89 -13.09 16.12
C MET A 16 -10.00 -12.88 14.90
N PRO A 17 -8.86 -13.60 14.77
CA PRO A 17 -7.82 -13.27 13.79
C PRO A 17 -8.24 -13.49 12.33
N PHE A 18 -9.25 -14.33 12.10
CA PHE A 18 -9.66 -14.77 10.77
C PHE A 18 -11.17 -15.07 10.68
N ILE A 19 -11.81 -14.61 9.61
CA ILE A 19 -13.20 -14.94 9.25
C ILE A 19 -13.23 -15.50 7.82
N PRO A 20 -13.57 -16.79 7.61
CA PRO A 20 -13.50 -17.42 6.28
C PRO A 20 -14.39 -16.81 5.20
N ASP A 21 -15.59 -16.35 5.57
CA ASP A 21 -16.60 -15.69 4.72
C ASP A 21 -16.84 -14.23 5.16
N GLY A 22 -15.75 -13.60 5.58
CA GLY A 22 -15.74 -12.32 6.27
C GLY A 22 -16.21 -11.14 5.44
N CYS A 23 -16.66 -10.13 6.16
CA CYS A 23 -17.06 -8.85 5.66
C CYS A 23 -16.65 -7.74 6.65
N ALA A 24 -16.23 -6.60 6.11
CA ALA A 24 -15.95 -5.39 6.87
C ALA A 24 -16.98 -4.31 6.52
N ALA A 25 -17.62 -3.75 7.53
CA ALA A 25 -18.49 -2.58 7.40
C ALA A 25 -17.67 -1.31 7.65
N VAL A 26 -17.64 -0.41 6.68
CA VAL A 26 -16.86 0.83 6.68
C VAL A 26 -17.80 2.03 6.70
N ARG A 27 -17.59 2.92 7.67
CA ARG A 27 -18.32 4.19 7.81
C ARG A 27 -17.32 5.35 7.72
N GLY A 28 -17.37 6.10 6.63
CA GLY A 28 -16.36 7.12 6.35
C GLY A 28 -14.99 6.47 6.20
N SER A 29 -14.03 6.85 7.04
CA SER A 29 -12.66 6.32 7.05
C SER A 29 -12.42 5.23 8.10
N ALA A 30 -13.45 4.77 8.82
CA ALA A 30 -13.30 3.82 9.91
C ALA A 30 -13.98 2.47 9.60
N ILE A 31 -13.33 1.39 9.98
CA ILE A 31 -13.97 0.07 10.08
C ILE A 31 -14.87 0.11 11.31
N PHE A 32 -16.18 0.04 11.08
CA PHE A 32 -17.19 0.11 12.13
C PHE A 32 -17.39 -1.24 12.81
N MET A 33 -17.40 -2.32 12.03
CA MET A 33 -17.45 -3.70 12.53
C MET A 33 -17.02 -4.70 11.47
N VAL A 34 -16.68 -5.90 11.90
CA VAL A 34 -16.42 -7.07 11.06
C VAL A 34 -17.35 -8.21 11.45
N GLY A 35 -17.60 -9.14 10.52
CA GLY A 35 -18.47 -10.29 10.74
C GLY A 35 -18.56 -11.15 9.49
N THR A 36 -19.55 -12.05 9.44
CA THR A 36 -19.81 -12.80 8.21
C THR A 36 -20.51 -11.94 7.17
N THR A 37 -20.40 -12.30 5.89
CA THR A 37 -21.06 -11.57 4.80
C THR A 37 -22.58 -11.56 4.94
N SER A 38 -23.17 -12.71 5.31
CA SER A 38 -24.62 -12.82 5.51
C SER A 38 -25.11 -11.92 6.64
N GLU A 39 -24.39 -11.92 7.77
CA GLU A 39 -24.71 -11.09 8.93
C GLU A 39 -24.70 -9.60 8.59
N LEU A 40 -23.61 -9.10 7.98
CA LEU A 40 -23.48 -7.67 7.72
C LEU A 40 -24.43 -7.18 6.61
N ARG A 41 -24.70 -8.02 5.60
CA ARG A 41 -25.74 -7.72 4.59
C ARG A 41 -27.14 -7.68 5.21
N GLY A 42 -27.44 -8.54 6.18
CA GLY A 42 -28.71 -8.52 6.90
C GLY A 42 -28.87 -7.29 7.81
N ARG A 43 -27.79 -6.87 8.49
CA ARG A 43 -27.79 -5.68 9.35
C ARG A 43 -27.84 -4.36 8.57
N TYR A 44 -27.21 -4.31 7.40
CA TYR A 44 -27.12 -3.11 6.57
C TYR A 44 -27.53 -3.38 5.12
N PRO A 45 -28.83 -3.67 4.86
CA PRO A 45 -29.31 -4.07 3.53
C PRO A 45 -29.14 -2.97 2.47
N GLU A 46 -29.15 -1.70 2.89
CA GLU A 46 -29.01 -0.52 2.01
C GLU A 46 -27.55 -0.07 1.83
N ALA A 47 -26.57 -0.78 2.41
CA ALA A 47 -25.17 -0.42 2.25
C ALA A 47 -24.66 -0.78 0.85
N GLU A 48 -23.78 0.06 0.31
CA GLU A 48 -23.04 -0.28 -0.90
C GLU A 48 -22.21 -1.53 -0.65
N PHE A 49 -22.20 -2.47 -1.60
CA PHE A 49 -21.52 -3.75 -1.43
C PHE A 49 -20.45 -3.96 -2.50
N ILE A 50 -19.20 -4.13 -2.05
CA ILE A 50 -18.07 -4.58 -2.84
C ILE A 50 -17.87 -6.08 -2.59
N ASP A 51 -18.05 -6.87 -3.65
CA ASP A 51 -17.80 -8.31 -3.65
C ASP A 51 -16.31 -8.60 -3.83
N ALA A 52 -15.68 -9.19 -2.81
CA ALA A 52 -14.28 -9.63 -2.84
C ALA A 52 -14.09 -10.94 -3.61
N LYS A 53 -15.17 -11.59 -4.07
CA LYS A 53 -15.18 -12.78 -4.96
C LYS A 53 -14.31 -13.94 -4.44
N GLY A 54 -14.39 -14.20 -3.14
CA GLY A 54 -13.59 -15.22 -2.45
C GLY A 54 -12.12 -14.83 -2.23
N GLY A 55 -11.73 -13.60 -2.60
CA GLY A 55 -10.40 -13.05 -2.39
C GLY A 55 -10.07 -12.77 -0.92
N LEU A 56 -8.88 -12.23 -0.68
CA LEU A 56 -8.40 -11.88 0.66
C LEU A 56 -8.77 -10.43 0.99
N ILE A 57 -9.36 -10.22 2.16
CA ILE A 57 -9.60 -8.90 2.75
C ILE A 57 -8.63 -8.78 3.93
N MET A 58 -7.73 -7.80 3.88
CA MET A 58 -6.69 -7.62 4.90
C MET A 58 -6.31 -6.15 5.04
N PRO A 59 -5.68 -5.74 6.14
CA PRO A 59 -5.04 -4.43 6.23
C PRO A 59 -4.02 -4.26 5.10
N GLY A 60 -3.94 -3.06 4.53
CA GLY A 60 -2.91 -2.73 3.56
C GLY A 60 -1.51 -2.86 4.19
N PHE A 61 -0.52 -3.15 3.35
CA PHE A 61 0.87 -3.19 3.79
C PHE A 61 1.37 -1.79 4.13
N ILE A 62 2.19 -1.72 5.19
CA ILE A 62 2.84 -0.48 5.61
C ILE A 62 4.27 -0.51 5.11
N ASN A 63 4.62 0.41 4.20
CA ASN A 63 6.02 0.67 3.86
C ASN A 63 6.59 1.68 4.85
N SER A 64 7.36 1.19 5.82
CA SER A 64 7.92 2.01 6.90
C SER A 64 9.08 2.91 6.49
N HIS A 65 9.66 2.70 5.30
CA HIS A 65 10.81 3.47 4.84
C HIS A 65 10.94 3.46 3.30
N MET A 66 10.89 4.64 2.69
CA MET A 66 11.03 4.81 1.24
C MET A 66 11.67 6.15 0.89
N HIS A 67 12.40 6.18 -0.23
CA HIS A 67 12.91 7.40 -0.85
C HIS A 67 12.24 7.60 -2.22
N PHE A 68 11.11 8.31 -2.26
CA PHE A 68 10.32 8.39 -3.49
C PHE A 68 11.00 9.14 -4.65
N TYR A 69 11.82 10.13 -4.33
CA TYR A 69 12.52 10.94 -5.33
C TYR A 69 13.47 10.11 -6.22
N SER A 70 13.98 8.98 -5.73
CA SER A 70 14.96 8.13 -6.44
C SER A 70 14.33 7.06 -7.33
N THR A 71 13.01 7.01 -7.46
CA THR A 71 12.30 5.97 -8.23
C THR A 71 12.79 5.85 -9.68
N PHE A 72 13.15 6.98 -10.31
CA PHE A 72 13.69 7.02 -11.68
C PHE A 72 15.18 6.67 -11.80
N SER A 73 15.92 6.55 -10.70
CA SER A 73 17.32 6.08 -10.74
C SER A 73 17.44 4.56 -10.72
N ARG A 74 16.32 3.82 -10.66
CA ARG A 74 16.31 2.35 -10.72
C ARG A 74 16.93 1.88 -12.04
N GLY A 75 17.94 1.01 -11.95
CA GLY A 75 18.67 0.50 -13.12
C GLY A 75 19.71 1.46 -13.69
N MET A 76 19.94 2.63 -13.07
CA MET A 76 20.99 3.55 -13.47
C MET A 76 22.35 3.09 -12.94
N THR A 77 23.37 3.08 -13.80
CA THR A 77 24.76 2.84 -13.42
C THR A 77 25.52 4.16 -13.42
N PRO A 78 25.89 4.72 -12.24
CA PRO A 78 26.70 5.93 -12.20
C PRO A 78 28.07 5.66 -12.84
N PRO A 79 28.61 6.60 -13.64
CA PRO A 79 29.90 6.42 -14.30
C PRO A 79 31.06 6.44 -13.29
N GLY A 80 32.15 5.77 -13.65
CA GLY A 80 33.38 5.70 -12.85
C GLY A 80 33.49 4.42 -12.02
N GLU A 81 34.43 4.43 -11.07
CA GLU A 81 34.70 3.27 -10.22
C GLU A 81 33.50 2.94 -9.31
N PRO A 82 33.13 1.66 -9.17
CA PRO A 82 32.11 1.23 -8.22
C PRO A 82 32.39 1.75 -6.81
N ALA A 83 31.34 2.18 -6.11
CA ALA A 83 31.44 2.60 -4.72
C ALA A 83 31.79 1.39 -3.84
N LYS A 84 32.69 1.58 -2.88
CA LYS A 84 33.16 0.51 -1.97
C LYS A 84 32.36 0.41 -0.67
N ASP A 85 31.65 1.48 -0.32
CA ASP A 85 30.94 1.63 0.94
C ASP A 85 29.74 2.59 0.76
N PHE A 86 28.91 2.70 1.80
CA PHE A 86 27.70 3.53 1.76
C PHE A 86 28.01 5.01 1.58
N SER A 87 29.06 5.54 2.21
CA SER A 87 29.46 6.95 2.06
C SER A 87 29.81 7.28 0.62
N GLN A 88 30.54 6.38 -0.06
CA GLN A 88 30.84 6.54 -1.48
C GLN A 88 29.57 6.42 -2.35
N VAL A 89 28.59 5.61 -1.98
CA VAL A 89 27.28 5.58 -2.67
C VAL A 89 26.57 6.94 -2.54
N LEU A 90 26.56 7.52 -1.34
CA LEU A 90 26.00 8.86 -1.11
C LEU A 90 26.72 9.92 -1.96
N GLU A 91 28.05 9.96 -1.89
CA GLU A 91 28.90 10.94 -2.58
C GLU A 91 28.86 10.84 -4.11
N ARG A 92 28.93 9.60 -4.63
CA ARG A 92 29.11 9.35 -6.07
C ARG A 92 27.79 9.31 -6.82
N LEU A 93 26.70 8.94 -6.16
CA LEU A 93 25.38 8.82 -6.77
C LEU A 93 24.39 9.81 -6.15
N TRP A 94 24.00 9.60 -4.88
CA TRP A 94 22.80 10.24 -4.33
C TRP A 94 22.92 11.76 -4.25
N TRP A 95 23.99 12.31 -3.69
CA TRP A 95 24.13 13.77 -3.58
C TRP A 95 24.19 14.48 -4.93
N LYS A 96 24.71 13.80 -5.97
CA LYS A 96 24.74 14.35 -7.33
C LYS A 96 23.36 14.31 -7.96
N LEU A 97 22.64 13.20 -7.80
CA LEU A 97 21.26 13.06 -8.26
C LEU A 97 20.35 14.08 -7.58
N ASP A 98 20.42 14.19 -6.24
CA ASP A 98 19.61 15.11 -5.44
C ASP A 98 19.75 16.56 -5.92
N LYS A 99 20.98 16.97 -6.28
CA LYS A 99 21.27 18.31 -6.82
C LYS A 99 20.78 18.52 -8.26
N ALA A 100 20.59 17.45 -9.02
CA ALA A 100 20.18 17.52 -10.42
C ALA A 100 18.66 17.46 -10.61
N LEU A 101 17.92 16.91 -9.64
CA LEU A 101 16.47 16.77 -9.72
C LEU A 101 15.76 18.12 -9.63
N THR A 102 14.78 18.31 -10.52
CA THR A 102 13.80 19.39 -10.39
C THR A 102 12.58 18.93 -9.59
N LEU A 103 11.74 19.87 -9.15
CA LEU A 103 10.46 19.55 -8.50
C LEU A 103 9.55 18.68 -9.39
N LYS A 104 9.61 18.89 -10.71
CA LYS A 104 8.84 18.10 -11.67
C LYS A 104 9.32 16.64 -11.70
N ASP A 105 10.64 16.43 -11.65
CA ASP A 105 11.22 15.09 -11.61
C ASP A 105 10.82 14.36 -10.33
N THR A 106 10.93 15.02 -9.17
CA THR A 106 10.52 14.46 -7.88
C THR A 106 9.02 14.10 -7.87
N TYR A 107 8.16 14.95 -8.44
CA TYR A 107 6.73 14.69 -8.53
C TYR A 107 6.45 13.39 -9.29
N TYR A 108 6.96 13.25 -10.53
CA TYR A 108 6.69 12.06 -11.33
C TYR A 108 7.39 10.80 -10.80
N SER A 109 8.58 10.94 -10.22
CA SER A 109 9.27 9.86 -9.52
C SER A 109 8.41 9.33 -8.37
N THR A 110 7.80 10.21 -7.59
CA THR A 110 6.89 9.87 -6.48
C THR A 110 5.60 9.23 -6.98
N MET A 111 4.94 9.84 -7.96
CA MET A 111 3.67 9.32 -8.50
C MET A 111 3.81 7.91 -9.05
N THR A 112 4.94 7.62 -9.72
CA THR A 112 5.23 6.28 -10.24
C THR A 112 5.29 5.26 -9.12
N ALA A 113 6.04 5.56 -8.05
CA ALA A 113 6.14 4.66 -6.91
C ALA A 113 4.82 4.49 -6.16
N LEU A 114 4.02 5.54 -5.99
CA LEU A 114 2.72 5.43 -5.32
C LEU A 114 1.73 4.55 -6.09
N VAL A 115 1.71 4.64 -7.43
CA VAL A 115 0.90 3.74 -8.27
C VAL A 115 1.34 2.28 -8.09
N ASP A 116 2.65 2.03 -8.07
CA ASP A 116 3.18 0.69 -7.83
C ASP A 116 2.85 0.19 -6.41
N CYS A 117 2.95 1.05 -5.38
CA CYS A 117 2.57 0.73 -4.00
C CYS A 117 1.11 0.29 -3.91
N ILE A 118 0.18 1.07 -4.46
CA ILE A 118 -1.26 0.75 -4.43
C ILE A 118 -1.54 -0.57 -5.17
N LYS A 119 -0.93 -0.78 -6.35
CA LYS A 119 -1.07 -2.04 -7.11
C LYS A 119 -0.57 -3.25 -6.33
N CYS A 120 0.41 -3.06 -5.46
CA CYS A 120 0.98 -4.10 -4.60
C CYS A 120 0.36 -4.14 -3.19
N GLY A 121 -0.73 -3.41 -2.95
CA GLY A 121 -1.47 -3.44 -1.68
C GLY A 121 -0.83 -2.68 -0.53
N CYS A 122 0.09 -1.75 -0.80
CA CYS A 122 0.64 -0.84 0.18
C CYS A 122 -0.18 0.46 0.26
N THR A 123 -0.56 0.86 1.48
CA THR A 123 -1.45 2.00 1.76
C THR A 123 -0.91 2.88 2.86
#